data_AF-A0A352B079-F1
#
_entry.id   AF-A0A352B079-F1
#
_cell.length_a   1.000
_cell.length_b   1.000
_cell.length_c   1.000
_cell.angle_alpha   90.00
_cell.angle_beta   90.00
_cell.angle_gamma   90.00
#
_symmetry.space_group_name_H-M   'P 1'
#
loop_
_entity.id
_entity.type
_entity.pdbx_description
1 polymer ?
#
loop_
_entity_poly.entity_id
_entity_poly.type
_entity_poly.pdbx_seq_one_letter_code
_entity_poly.pdbx_strand_id
1 'polypeptide(L)'
;MGLAFLGWSTIAGDLRVGHFFGLHSIQVAIALLVLAYILPVALRLPTLIVGNFTYLGFVGIVTWQALRAEPFSSPGSLTITSFVVLVVGSVLVFSFLTIMNLRSEAVNTPRLAK
;
A
#
# COMPACT_ATOMS: atom_id res chain seq x y z
N MET A 1 1.88 -28.71 -5.15
CA MET A 1 3.30 -28.35 -4.92
C MET A 1 3.35 -26.94 -4.33
N GLY A 2 4.45 -26.55 -3.70
CA GLY A 2 4.57 -25.24 -3.05
C GLY A 2 5.83 -24.48 -3.47
N LEU A 3 5.80 -23.15 -3.35
CA LEU A 3 6.96 -22.29 -3.59
C LEU A 3 8.13 -22.67 -2.68
N ALA A 4 9.35 -22.62 -3.21
CA ALA A 4 10.55 -22.87 -2.43
C ALA A 4 10.64 -21.90 -1.23
N PHE A 5 11.11 -22.41 -0.09
CA PHE A 5 11.23 -21.71 1.21
C PHE A 5 9.92 -21.30 1.90
N LEU A 6 8.92 -20.83 1.16
CA LEU A 6 7.65 -20.34 1.71
C LEU A 6 6.60 -21.45 1.86
N GLY A 7 6.70 -22.49 1.03
CA GLY A 7 5.77 -23.62 1.02
C GLY A 7 4.36 -23.28 0.55
N TRP A 8 4.12 -22.06 0.05
CA TRP A 8 2.80 -21.61 -0.41
C TRP A 8 2.34 -22.36 -1.66
N SER A 9 1.06 -22.75 -1.71
CA SER A 9 0.50 -23.53 -2.82
C SER A 9 0.67 -22.83 -4.17
N THR A 10 1.11 -23.58 -5.19
CA THR A 10 1.18 -23.12 -6.59
C THR A 10 -0.02 -23.57 -7.43
N ILE A 11 -0.94 -24.34 -6.85
CA ILE A 11 -2.07 -24.95 -7.54
C ILE A 11 -3.41 -24.33 -7.11
N ALA A 12 -3.52 -23.97 -5.83
CA ALA A 12 -4.73 -23.45 -5.23
C ALA A 12 -4.43 -22.24 -4.34
N GLY A 13 -5.47 -21.56 -3.89
CA GLY A 13 -5.37 -20.46 -2.93
C GLY A 13 -4.79 -20.89 -1.59
N ASP A 14 -3.98 -20.00 -1.01
CA ASP A 14 -3.27 -20.26 0.25
C ASP A 14 -3.37 -19.05 1.20
N LEU A 15 -4.13 -19.20 2.28
CA LEU A 15 -4.36 -18.14 3.26
C LEU A 15 -3.09 -17.75 4.03
N ARG A 16 -2.04 -18.60 4.02
CA ARG A 16 -0.76 -18.27 4.66
C ARG A 16 -0.10 -17.06 4.01
N VAL A 17 -0.36 -16.81 2.72
CA VAL A 17 0.14 -15.62 2.01
C VAL A 17 -0.42 -14.35 2.67
N GLY A 18 -1.75 -14.25 2.80
CA GLY A 18 -2.41 -13.11 3.42
C GLY A 18 -2.03 -12.95 4.89
N HIS A 19 -1.93 -14.06 5.63
CA HIS A 19 -1.50 -14.03 7.02
C HIS A 19 -0.05 -13.56 7.17
N PHE A 20 0.88 -14.03 6.32
CA PHE A 20 2.29 -13.61 6.34
C PHE A 20 2.41 -12.10 6.16
N PHE A 21 1.79 -11.53 5.13
CA PHE A 21 1.81 -10.08 4.94
C PHE A 21 1.06 -9.35 6.05
N GLY A 22 -0.07 -9.89 6.54
CA GLY A 22 -0.78 -9.34 7.69
C GLY A 22 0.12 -9.20 8.93
N LEU A 23 0.94 -10.21 9.26
CA LEU A 23 1.91 -10.17 10.36
C LEU A 23 3.01 -9.11 10.16
N HIS A 24 3.29 -8.71 8.92
CA HIS A 24 4.31 -7.71 8.60
C HIS A 24 3.77 -6.26 8.58
N SER A 25 2.48 -6.06 8.90
CA SER A 25 1.84 -4.74 8.85
C SER A 25 2.52 -3.72 9.76
N ILE A 26 2.94 -4.14 10.97
CA ILE A 26 3.58 -3.22 11.91
C ILE A 26 4.98 -2.81 11.43
N GLN A 27 5.73 -3.73 10.83
CA GLN A 27 7.05 -3.46 10.25
C GLN A 27 6.93 -2.46 9.10
N VAL A 28 5.92 -2.64 8.23
CA VAL A 28 5.64 -1.70 7.14
C VAL A 28 5.19 -0.34 7.66
N ALA A 29 4.31 -0.30 8.67
CA ALA A 29 3.87 0.94 9.29
C ALA A 29 5.05 1.72 9.90
N ILE A 30 5.97 1.03 10.59
CA ILE A 30 7.19 1.63 11.14
C ILE A 30 8.10 2.14 10.02
N ALA A 31 8.29 1.37 8.95
CA ALA A 31 9.10 1.79 7.80
C ALA A 31 8.53 3.06 7.13
N LEU A 32 7.20 3.12 6.97
CA LEU A 32 6.50 4.31 6.47
C LEU A 32 6.64 5.50 7.42
N LEU A 33 6.63 5.27 8.73
CA LEU A 33 6.86 6.30 9.74
C LEU A 33 8.26 6.89 9.66
N VAL A 34 9.28 6.04 9.56
CA VAL A 34 10.68 6.47 9.39
C VAL A 34 10.83 7.24 8.07
N LEU A 35 10.25 6.74 6.99
CA LEU A 35 10.25 7.42 5.69
C LEU A 35 9.57 8.79 5.77
N ALA A 36 8.40 8.88 6.39
CA ALA A 36 7.70 10.16 6.58
C ALA A 36 8.54 11.15 7.39
N TYR A 37 9.34 10.69 8.36
CA TYR A 37 10.17 11.58 9.16
C TYR A 37 11.26 12.30 8.34
N ILE A 38 11.83 11.62 7.34
CA ILE A 38 12.88 12.17 6.47
C ILE A 38 12.35 12.92 5.24
N LEU A 39 11.06 12.79 4.93
CA LEU A 39 10.43 13.51 3.82
C LEU A 39 10.00 14.94 4.21
N PRO A 40 9.91 15.86 3.23
CA PRO A 40 9.25 17.16 3.38
C PRO A 40 7.89 17.07 4.07
N VAL A 41 7.53 18.10 4.84
CA VAL A 41 6.29 18.14 5.65
C VAL A 41 5.05 17.82 4.82
N ALA A 42 4.94 18.40 3.63
CA ALA A 42 3.82 18.16 2.70
C ALA A 42 3.59 16.68 2.33
N LEU A 43 4.63 15.84 2.37
CA LEU A 43 4.59 14.42 1.98
C LEU A 43 4.35 13.47 3.16
N ARG A 44 4.52 13.93 4.41
CA ARG A 44 4.47 13.06 5.59
C ARG A 44 3.13 12.39 5.77
N LEU A 45 2.06 13.19 5.85
CA LEU A 45 0.71 12.68 6.06
C LEU A 45 0.22 11.81 4.89
N PRO A 46 0.39 12.22 3.61
CA PRO A 46 0.08 11.36 2.47
C PRO A 46 0.80 10.02 2.52
N THR A 47 2.09 10.00 2.89
CA THR A 47 2.90 8.77 3.00
C THR A 47 2.32 7.82 4.05
N LEU A 48 1.98 8.34 5.23
CA LEU A 48 1.43 7.53 6.32
C LEU A 48 0.05 6.99 5.98
N ILE A 49 -0.88 7.85 5.57
CA ILE A 49 -2.26 7.45 5.32
C ILE A 49 -2.31 6.53 4.11
N VAL A 50 -1.84 7.00 2.95
CA VAL A 50 -1.97 6.23 1.71
C VAL A 50 -1.16 4.96 1.81
N GLY A 51 0.09 5.00 2.29
CA GLY A 51 0.93 3.80 2.40
C GLY A 51 0.30 2.70 3.26
N ASN A 52 -0.26 3.04 4.44
CA ASN A 52 -0.89 2.04 5.30
C ASN A 52 -2.19 1.49 4.70
N PHE A 53 -3.03 2.34 4.08
CA PHE A 53 -4.26 1.87 3.43
C PHE A 53 -3.98 1.06 2.16
N THR A 54 -2.95 1.41 1.38
CA THR A 54 -2.48 0.60 0.25
C THR A 54 -2.01 -0.77 0.73
N TYR A 55 -1.25 -0.83 1.83
CA TYR A 55 -0.81 -2.10 2.40
C TYR A 55 -1.97 -2.96 2.88
N LEU A 56 -2.93 -2.35 3.60
CA LEU A 56 -4.15 -3.03 4.03
C LEU A 56 -4.96 -3.56 2.83
N GLY A 57 -5.12 -2.75 1.79
CA GLY A 57 -5.77 -3.16 0.54
C GLY A 57 -5.05 -4.32 -0.13
N PHE A 58 -3.71 -4.29 -0.18
CA PHE A 58 -2.89 -5.38 -0.70
C PHE A 58 -3.13 -6.68 0.08
N VAL A 59 -3.08 -6.65 1.42
CA VAL A 59 -3.37 -7.80 2.29
C VAL A 59 -4.80 -8.31 2.05
N GLY A 60 -5.77 -7.41 1.88
CA GLY A 60 -7.15 -7.74 1.53
C GLY A 60 -7.27 -8.47 0.20
N ILE A 61 -6.60 -7.99 -0.85
CA ILE A 61 -6.61 -8.61 -2.19
C ILE A 61 -5.97 -10.00 -2.15
N VAL A 62 -4.79 -10.17 -1.52
CA VAL A 62 -4.14 -11.50 -1.44
C VAL A 62 -4.93 -12.50 -0.61
N THR A 63 -5.68 -12.02 0.38
CA THR A 63 -6.59 -12.87 1.18
C THR A 63 -7.82 -13.25 0.34
N TRP A 64 -8.42 -12.26 -0.33
CA TRP A 64 -9.60 -12.48 -1.17
C TRP A 64 -9.33 -13.42 -2.34
N GLN A 65 -8.20 -13.28 -3.04
CA GLN A 65 -7.83 -14.21 -4.13
C GLN A 65 -7.58 -15.63 -3.60
N ALA A 66 -6.97 -15.79 -2.42
CA ALA A 66 -6.81 -17.11 -1.80
C ALA A 66 -8.16 -17.76 -1.47
N LEU A 67 -9.15 -17.00 -1.01
CA LEU A 67 -10.52 -17.49 -0.76
C LEU A 67 -11.24 -17.94 -2.05
N ARG A 68 -10.81 -17.45 -3.22
CA ARG A 68 -11.30 -17.91 -4.54
C ARG A 68 -10.50 -19.09 -5.09
N ALA A 69 -9.73 -19.76 -4.25
CA ALA A 69 -8.86 -20.88 -4.62
C ALA A 69 -7.80 -20.53 -5.68
N GLU A 70 -7.39 -19.27 -5.76
CA GLU A 70 -6.42 -18.78 -6.74
C GLU A 70 -4.99 -18.80 -6.18
N PRO A 71 -4.03 -19.47 -6.84
CA PRO A 71 -2.64 -19.50 -6.39
C PRO A 71 -1.97 -18.13 -6.55
N PHE A 72 -1.26 -17.69 -5.51
CA PHE A 72 -0.53 -16.40 -5.53
C PHE A 72 0.56 -16.33 -6.61
N SER A 73 1.14 -17.46 -7.00
CA SER A 73 2.18 -17.52 -8.05
C SER A 73 1.64 -17.40 -9.47
N SER A 74 0.33 -17.52 -9.67
CA SER A 74 -0.31 -17.41 -10.98
C SER A 74 -1.68 -16.72 -10.85
N PRO A 75 -1.69 -15.43 -10.47
CA PRO A 75 -2.93 -14.69 -10.30
C PRO A 75 -3.64 -14.50 -11.64
N GLY A 76 -4.96 -14.68 -11.63
CA GLY A 76 -5.86 -14.38 -12.72
C GLY A 76 -6.06 -12.89 -12.95
N SER A 77 -6.72 -12.57 -14.06
CA SER A 77 -6.92 -11.19 -14.52
C SER A 77 -7.67 -10.31 -13.52
N LEU A 78 -8.64 -10.86 -12.79
CA LEU A 78 -9.39 -10.10 -11.78
C LEU A 78 -8.49 -9.66 -10.61
N THR A 79 -7.63 -10.53 -10.10
CA THR A 79 -6.65 -10.18 -9.05
C THR A 79 -5.66 -9.12 -9.54
N ILE A 80 -5.12 -9.30 -10.75
CA ILE A 80 -4.23 -8.33 -11.38
C ILE A 80 -4.93 -6.97 -11.51
N THR A 81 -6.18 -6.96 -11.98
CA THR A 81 -6.97 -5.74 -12.13
C THR A 81 -7.21 -5.06 -10.79
N SER A 82 -7.55 -5.81 -9.74
CA SER A 82 -7.70 -5.26 -8.39
C SER A 82 -6.41 -4.62 -7.87
N PHE A 83 -5.24 -5.23 -8.13
CA PHE A 83 -3.95 -4.63 -7.79
C PHE A 83 -3.69 -3.34 -8.57
N VAL A 84 -3.95 -3.34 -9.88
CA VAL A 84 -3.79 -2.13 -10.71
C VAL A 84 -4.68 -1.01 -10.19
N VAL A 85 -5.96 -1.29 -9.93
CA VAL A 85 -6.91 -0.31 -9.38
C VAL A 85 -6.42 0.22 -8.04
N LEU A 86 -5.95 -0.65 -7.15
CA LEU A 86 -5.40 -0.25 -5.85
C LEU A 86 -4.20 0.69 -6.00
N VAL A 87 -3.24 0.33 -6.85
CA VAL A 87 -2.01 1.14 -7.06
C VAL A 87 -2.36 2.48 -7.71
N VAL A 88 -3.16 2.48 -8.78
CA VAL A 88 -3.56 3.71 -9.47
C VAL A 88 -4.35 4.63 -8.52
N GLY A 89 -5.33 4.08 -7.80
CA GLY A 89 -6.08 4.84 -6.80
C GLY A 89 -5.19 5.43 -5.71
N SER A 90 -4.22 4.65 -5.22
CA SER A 90 -3.25 5.10 -4.21
C SER A 90 -2.40 6.26 -4.74
N VAL A 91 -1.88 6.16 -5.97
CA VAL A 91 -1.08 7.23 -6.59
C VAL A 91 -1.91 8.51 -6.79
N LEU A 92 -3.16 8.38 -7.25
CA LEU A 92 -4.05 9.53 -7.44
C LEU A 92 -4.35 10.23 -6.11
N VAL A 93 -4.71 9.47 -5.07
CA VAL A 93 -4.99 10.03 -3.74
C VAL A 93 -3.73 10.65 -3.13
N PHE A 94 -2.59 9.98 -3.22
CA PHE A 94 -1.32 10.51 -2.74
C PHE A 94 -0.96 11.83 -3.41
N SER A 95 -1.08 11.90 -4.74
CA SER A 95 -0.79 13.10 -5.52
C SER A 95 -1.74 14.23 -5.14
N PHE A 96 -3.04 13.93 -5.02
CA PHE A 96 -4.05 14.89 -4.59
C PHE A 96 -3.74 15.48 -3.21
N LEU A 97 -3.52 14.63 -2.20
CA LEU A 97 -3.22 15.07 -0.83
C LEU A 97 -1.93 15.88 -0.76
N THR A 98 -0.90 15.47 -1.51
CA THR A 98 0.37 16.20 -1.59
C THR A 98 0.17 17.60 -2.18
N ILE A 99 -0.57 17.71 -3.30
CA ILE A 99 -0.86 19.01 -3.93
C ILE A 99 -1.65 19.91 -2.97
N MET A 100 -2.62 19.36 -2.23
CA MET A 100 -3.37 20.13 -1.23
C MET A 100 -2.46 20.64 -0.12
N ASN A 101 -1.57 19.81 0.41
CA ASN A 101 -0.64 20.22 1.46
C ASN A 101 0.33 21.31 0.99
N LEU A 102 0.88 21.17 -0.23
CA LEU A 102 1.77 22.18 -0.82
C LEU A 102 1.06 23.52 -1.01
N ARG A 103 -0.22 23.51 -1.42
CA ARG A 103 -1.03 24.73 -1.53
C ARG A 103 -1.29 25.35 -0.17
N SER A 104 -1.61 24.55 0.84
CA SER A 104 -1.81 25.03 2.20
C SER A 104 -0.56 25.68 2.78
N GLU A 105 0.62 25.10 2.56
CA GLU A 105 1.90 25.70 2.98
C GLU A 105 2.11 27.06 2.29
N ALA A 106 1.90 27.16 0.98
CA ALA A 106 2.07 28.40 0.22
C ALA A 106 1.12 29.53 0.68
N VAL A 107 -0.13 29.19 1.03
CA VAL A 107 -1.13 30.15 1.53
C VAL A 107 -0.80 30.65 2.94
N ASN A 108 -0.24 29.79 3.79
CA ASN A 108 0.03 30.09 5.20
C ASN A 108 1.41 30.72 5.45
N THR A 109 2.32 30.74 4.48
CA THR A 109 3.55 31.55 4.58
C THR A 109 3.18 33.03 4.72
N PRO A 110 3.47 33.69 5.86
CA PRO A 110 3.25 35.13 5.98
C PRO A 110 4.09 35.81 4.91
N ARG A 111 3.57 36.88 4.29
CA ARG A 111 4.35 37.78 3.45
C ARG A 111 5.43 38.47 4.30
N LEU A 112 6.48 37.75 4.66
CA LEU A 112 7.67 38.34 5.20
C LEU A 112 8.45 38.92 4.02
N ALA A 113 8.55 40.25 4.03
CA ALA A 113 9.26 41.10 3.09
C ALA A 113 8.57 41.35 1.74
N LYS A 114 7.65 42.32 1.71
CA LYS A 114 7.84 43.62 1.05
C LYS A 114 6.74 44.60 1.44
#